data_AF-A0A968NW14-F1
#
_entry.id   AF-A0A968NW14-F1
#
_cell.length_a   1.000
_cell.length_b   1.000
_cell.length_c   1.000
_cell.angle_alpha   90.00
_cell.angle_beta   90.00
_cell.angle_gamma   90.00
#
_symmetry.space_group_name_H-M   'P 1'
#
loop_
_entity.id
_entity.type
_entity.pdbx_description
1 polymer ?
#
loop_
_entity_poly.entity_id
_entity_poly.type
_entity_poly.pdbx_seq_one_letter_code
_entity_poly.pdbx_strand_id
1 'polypeptide(L)'
;MTVTAIDDAIAEGTHTSTISHTVSSSDANYSGRSVASVALNITDNDSPGVTVTPIDLTTTEAGGTAAFSVVLTSQPTADVVVTLAGNAAEGSLSTSTLTFTPLNWNTAQTVTVTGQDDLVDDGDVSYSIATSLSSHRPTYARSIRLMSRSQYRQRHSRHFDRPAQLDHD
;
A
#
# COMPACT_ATOMS: atom_id res chain seq x y z
N MET A 1 36.07 -6.53 22.58
CA MET A 1 35.38 -5.36 21.99
C MET A 1 34.62 -5.85 20.78
N THR A 2 33.34 -5.51 20.68
CA THR A 2 32.48 -5.86 19.55
C THR A 2 31.93 -4.55 18.99
N VAL A 3 31.92 -4.43 17.66
CA VAL A 3 31.28 -3.32 16.96
C VAL A 3 30.04 -3.88 16.28
N THR A 4 28.89 -3.25 16.50
CA THR A 4 27.61 -3.62 15.91
C THR A 4 27.07 -2.44 15.12
N ALA A 5 26.46 -2.71 13.97
CA ALA A 5 25.65 -1.72 13.29
C ALA A 5 24.44 -1.33 14.15
N ILE A 6 23.92 -0.12 13.96
CA ILE A 6 22.65 0.31 14.53
C ILE A 6 21.59 -0.07 13.50
N ASP A 7 20.63 -0.90 13.89
CA ASP A 7 19.47 -1.26 13.08
C ASP A 7 18.38 -0.20 13.30
N ASP A 8 17.87 0.37 12.21
CA ASP A 8 16.71 1.25 12.25
C ASP A 8 15.66 0.78 11.24
N ALA A 9 14.84 1.69 10.70
CA ALA A 9 13.79 1.34 9.73
C ALA A 9 13.90 2.16 8.45
N ILE A 10 14.96 2.97 8.31
CA ILE A 10 15.17 3.87 7.19
C ILE A 10 16.01 3.12 6.16
N ALA A 11 15.53 3.05 4.92
CA ALA A 11 16.33 2.51 3.84
C ALA A 11 17.42 3.52 3.43
N GLU A 12 18.67 3.24 3.77
CA GLU A 12 19.85 4.10 3.56
C GLU A 12 20.90 3.49 2.61
N GLY A 13 20.75 2.21 2.24
CA GLY A 13 21.71 1.48 1.40
C GLY A 13 23.01 1.08 2.12
N THR A 14 23.99 0.56 1.38
CA THR A 14 25.24 0.05 1.99
C THR A 14 26.16 1.17 2.46
N HIS A 15 26.59 1.11 3.72
CA HIS A 15 27.54 2.05 4.32
C HIS A 15 28.89 1.38 4.60
N THR A 16 29.95 2.19 4.75
CA THR A 16 31.28 1.71 5.13
C THR A 16 31.79 2.43 6.38
N SER A 17 32.49 1.69 7.24
CA SER A 17 33.16 2.22 8.42
C SER A 17 34.58 1.69 8.53
N THR A 18 35.48 2.42 9.20
CA THR A 18 36.89 2.04 9.35
C THR A 18 37.31 2.04 10.81
N ILE A 19 37.89 0.92 11.26
CA ILE A 19 38.58 0.85 12.55
C ILE A 19 40.06 1.15 12.32
N SER A 20 40.53 2.23 12.95
CA SER A 20 41.93 2.65 12.92
C SER A 20 42.65 2.21 14.20
N HIS A 21 43.93 1.86 14.05
CA HIS A 21 44.78 1.38 15.13
C HIS A 21 45.95 2.34 15.33
N THR A 22 46.35 2.54 16.59
CA THR A 22 47.59 3.22 16.95
C THR A 22 48.42 2.29 17.83
N VAL A 23 49.74 2.28 17.60
CA VAL A 23 50.68 1.47 18.38
C VAL A 23 51.59 2.37 19.17
N SER A 24 51.57 2.23 20.50
CA SER A 24 52.50 2.88 21.41
C SER A 24 53.27 1.82 22.21
N SER A 25 54.58 2.02 22.35
CA SER A 25 55.47 1.11 23.08
C SER A 25 56.69 1.86 23.60
N SER A 26 57.31 1.35 24.68
CA SER A 26 58.62 1.80 25.14
C SER A 26 59.77 1.19 24.32
N ASP A 27 59.53 0.12 23.57
CA ASP A 27 60.48 -0.43 22.61
C ASP A 27 60.44 0.39 21.31
N ALA A 28 61.55 1.05 20.98
CA ALA A 28 61.68 1.91 19.82
C ALA A 28 61.41 1.19 18.48
N ASN A 29 61.57 -0.14 18.43
CA ASN A 29 61.28 -0.93 17.22
C ASN A 29 59.78 -1.09 16.94
N TYR A 30 58.94 -0.90 17.97
CA TYR A 30 57.48 -1.11 17.92
C TYR A 30 56.67 0.18 18.12
N SER A 31 57.25 1.21 18.72
CA SER A 31 56.59 2.50 18.91
C SER A 31 56.23 3.15 17.56
N GLY A 32 54.97 3.56 17.40
CA GLY A 32 54.49 4.26 16.21
C GLY A 32 54.37 3.40 14.95
N ARG A 33 54.46 2.06 15.04
CA ARG A 33 54.25 1.21 13.87
C ARG A 33 52.82 1.32 13.34
N SER A 34 52.72 1.36 12.01
CA SER A 34 51.42 1.35 11.33
C SER A 34 50.82 -0.06 11.37
N VAL A 35 49.53 -0.11 11.67
CA VAL A 35 48.69 -1.30 11.56
C VAL A 35 47.57 -0.96 10.60
N ALA A 36 47.29 -1.87 9.65
CA ALA A 36 46.24 -1.66 8.68
C ALA A 36 44.89 -1.42 9.37
N SER A 37 44.09 -0.53 8.81
CA SER A 37 42.71 -0.37 9.23
C SER A 37 41.88 -1.57 8.80
N VAL A 38 40.81 -1.82 9.55
CA VAL A 38 39.80 -2.80 9.18
C VAL A 38 38.62 -2.04 8.58
N ALA A 39 38.26 -2.37 7.34
CA ALA A 39 37.05 -1.87 6.71
C ALA A 39 35.86 -2.76 7.11
N LEU A 40 34.74 -2.11 7.44
CA LEU A 40 33.46 -2.74 7.74
C LEU A 40 32.47 -2.32 6.66
N ASN A 41 31.75 -3.30 6.13
CA ASN A 41 30.63 -3.08 5.22
C ASN A 41 29.34 -3.30 6.02
N ILE A 42 28.50 -2.27 6.09
CA ILE A 42 27.20 -2.31 6.77
C ILE A 42 26.15 -2.40 5.67
N THR A 43 25.47 -3.54 5.59
CA THR A 43 24.35 -3.75 4.68
C THR A 43 23.06 -3.36 5.36
N ASP A 44 22.33 -2.45 4.72
CA ASP A 44 20.96 -2.10 5.07
C ASP A 44 19.98 -3.24 4.75
N ASN A 45 19.12 -3.57 5.71
CA ASN A 45 18.08 -4.59 5.64
C ASN A 45 16.68 -4.01 5.35
N ASP A 46 16.55 -2.70 5.21
CA ASP A 46 15.29 -2.04 4.88
C ASP A 46 15.14 -1.79 3.38
N SER A 47 13.90 -1.92 2.90
CA SER A 47 13.57 -1.69 1.50
C SER A 47 12.28 -0.85 1.38
N PRO A 48 12.31 0.26 0.62
CA PRO A 48 11.12 1.08 0.40
C PRO A 48 10.04 0.30 -0.34
N GLY A 49 8.81 0.37 0.17
CA GLY A 49 7.70 -0.35 -0.40
C GLY A 49 6.36 -0.01 0.25
N VAL A 50 5.30 -0.50 -0.37
CA VAL A 50 3.91 -0.30 0.06
C VAL A 50 3.19 -1.63 0.05
N THR A 51 2.59 -1.98 1.17
CA THR A 51 1.75 -3.16 1.32
C THR A 51 0.29 -2.75 1.28
N VAL A 52 -0.51 -3.48 0.51
CA VAL A 52 -1.96 -3.31 0.40
C VAL A 52 -2.64 -4.63 0.71
N THR A 53 -3.60 -4.63 1.63
CA THR A 53 -4.29 -5.85 2.06
C THR A 53 -5.76 -5.61 2.43
N PRO A 54 -6.69 -6.47 1.99
CA PRO A 54 -6.53 -7.49 0.95
C PRO A 54 -6.46 -6.86 -0.46
N ILE A 55 -6.03 -7.64 -1.45
CA ILE A 55 -5.91 -7.19 -2.86
C ILE A 55 -7.11 -7.58 -3.75
N ASP A 56 -8.00 -8.41 -3.21
CA ASP A 56 -9.26 -8.81 -3.82
C ASP A 56 -10.40 -8.40 -2.88
N LEU A 57 -11.33 -7.62 -3.41
CA LEU A 57 -12.50 -7.13 -2.66
C LEU A 57 -13.79 -7.36 -3.44
N THR A 58 -14.91 -7.37 -2.73
CA THR A 58 -16.24 -7.48 -3.34
C THR A 58 -17.19 -6.44 -2.76
N THR A 59 -17.81 -5.65 -3.64
CA THR A 59 -18.89 -4.71 -3.30
C THR A 59 -20.22 -5.20 -3.89
N THR A 60 -21.33 -4.53 -3.56
CA THR A 60 -22.61 -4.76 -4.23
C THR A 60 -23.18 -3.44 -4.74
N GLU A 61 -23.93 -3.50 -5.84
CA GLU A 61 -24.65 -2.33 -6.39
C GLU A 61 -25.63 -1.73 -5.38
N ALA A 62 -26.18 -2.54 -4.46
CA ALA A 62 -27.06 -2.08 -3.39
C ALA A 62 -26.34 -1.26 -2.28
N GLY A 63 -25.18 -0.65 -2.56
CA GLY A 63 -24.38 0.12 -1.62
C GLY A 63 -23.49 -0.72 -0.70
N GLY A 64 -23.19 -1.97 -1.09
CA GLY A 64 -22.32 -2.85 -0.32
C GLY A 64 -20.90 -2.30 -0.23
N THR A 65 -20.28 -2.43 0.94
CA THR A 65 -18.95 -1.88 1.20
C THR A 65 -17.89 -2.96 1.33
N ALA A 66 -16.66 -2.59 0.95
CA ALA A 66 -15.45 -3.38 1.12
C ALA A 66 -14.34 -2.46 1.61
N ALA A 67 -13.31 -3.00 2.27
CA ALA A 67 -12.21 -2.16 2.77
C ALA A 67 -10.86 -2.83 2.56
N PHE A 68 -9.85 -2.01 2.23
CA PHE A 68 -8.45 -2.40 2.21
C PHE A 68 -7.61 -1.44 3.04
N SER A 69 -6.47 -1.91 3.51
CA SER A 69 -5.50 -1.11 4.25
C SER A 69 -4.21 -0.95 3.44
N VAL A 70 -3.56 0.20 3.62
CA VAL A 70 -2.27 0.55 3.00
C VAL A 70 -1.27 0.88 4.11
N VAL A 71 -0.03 0.41 3.98
CA VAL A 71 1.07 0.70 4.94
C VAL A 71 2.42 0.72 4.21
N LEU A 72 3.39 1.51 4.68
CA LEU A 72 4.77 1.51 4.16
C LEU A 72 5.61 0.39 4.81
N THR A 73 6.58 -0.16 4.07
CA THR A 73 7.48 -1.23 4.58
C THR A 73 8.75 -0.72 5.24
N SER A 74 9.09 0.55 5.06
CA SER A 74 10.23 1.23 5.69
C SER A 74 9.85 2.68 6.04
N GLN A 75 10.54 3.27 7.01
CA GLN A 75 10.37 4.67 7.39
C GLN A 75 10.83 5.59 6.24
N PRO A 76 9.99 6.53 5.78
CA PRO A 76 10.40 7.50 4.79
C PRO A 76 11.13 8.67 5.46
N THR A 77 12.02 9.33 4.73
CA THR A 77 12.73 10.54 5.20
C THR A 77 11.95 11.84 4.95
N ALA A 78 10.86 11.76 4.20
CA ALA A 78 9.92 12.85 3.90
C ALA A 78 8.52 12.27 3.69
N ASP A 79 7.50 13.12 3.66
CA ASP A 79 6.13 12.67 3.46
C ASP A 79 5.96 11.94 2.10
N VAL A 80 5.24 10.83 2.15
CA VAL A 80 4.87 10.00 0.99
C VAL A 80 3.37 10.14 0.77
N VAL A 81 2.98 10.55 -0.44
CA VAL A 81 1.58 10.62 -0.84
C VAL A 81 1.25 9.43 -1.74
N VAL A 82 0.28 8.63 -1.31
CA VAL A 82 -0.32 7.54 -2.10
C VAL A 82 -1.60 8.06 -2.71
N THR A 83 -1.67 8.09 -4.04
CA THR A 83 -2.88 8.44 -4.77
C THR A 83 -3.63 7.17 -5.15
N LEU A 84 -4.95 7.20 -4.95
CA LEU A 84 -5.88 6.11 -5.22
C LEU A 84 -6.81 6.54 -6.36
N ALA A 85 -6.88 5.72 -7.40
CA ALA A 85 -7.77 5.94 -8.54
C ALA A 85 -8.65 4.72 -8.75
N GLY A 86 -9.97 4.91 -8.73
CA GLY A 86 -10.96 3.87 -8.98
C GLY A 86 -11.87 4.18 -10.16
N ASN A 87 -12.80 3.26 -10.44
CA ASN A 87 -13.90 3.52 -11.36
C ASN A 87 -15.10 4.06 -10.58
N ALA A 88 -15.33 5.38 -10.68
CA ALA A 88 -16.42 6.04 -9.96
C ALA A 88 -17.83 5.61 -10.40
N ALA A 89 -17.97 4.98 -11.58
CA ALA A 89 -19.25 4.41 -12.01
C ALA A 89 -19.63 3.18 -11.18
N GLU A 90 -18.65 2.41 -10.73
CA GLU A 90 -18.84 1.12 -10.04
C GLU A 90 -18.74 1.25 -8.52
N GLY A 91 -17.90 2.17 -8.05
CA GLY A 91 -17.62 2.32 -6.64
C GLY A 91 -16.97 3.64 -6.28
N SER A 92 -17.31 4.16 -5.11
CA SER A 92 -16.72 5.36 -4.53
C SER A 92 -15.73 5.02 -3.42
N LEU A 93 -14.61 5.72 -3.38
CA LEU A 93 -13.60 5.60 -2.34
C LEU A 93 -13.85 6.61 -1.22
N SER A 94 -13.60 6.22 0.03
CA SER A 94 -13.68 7.12 1.19
C SER A 94 -12.63 8.25 1.14
N THR A 95 -11.54 8.05 0.40
CA THR A 95 -10.51 9.05 0.12
C THR A 95 -9.80 8.70 -1.19
N SER A 96 -9.28 9.71 -1.90
CA SER A 96 -8.46 9.54 -3.10
C SER A 96 -6.95 9.64 -2.80
N THR A 97 -6.56 10.03 -1.58
CA THR A 97 -5.16 10.13 -1.18
C THR A 97 -4.94 9.65 0.26
N LEU A 98 -3.74 9.11 0.51
CA LEU A 98 -3.22 8.78 1.83
C LEU A 98 -1.85 9.43 2.00
N THR A 99 -1.60 10.04 3.15
CA THR A 99 -0.31 10.68 3.45
C THR A 99 0.37 9.93 4.58
N PHE A 100 1.57 9.42 4.30
CA PHE A 100 2.45 8.80 5.28
C PHE A 100 3.62 9.73 5.58
N THR A 101 3.81 10.07 6.85
CA THR A 101 4.92 10.86 7.38
C THR A 101 5.95 9.94 8.03
N PRO A 102 7.15 10.44 8.37
CA PRO A 102 8.10 9.68 9.17
C PRO A 102 7.56 9.20 10.53
N LEU A 103 6.45 9.75 11.02
CA LEU A 103 5.85 9.40 12.31
C LEU A 103 4.72 8.37 12.23
N ASN A 104 4.11 8.17 11.06
CA ASN A 104 2.96 7.28 10.90
C ASN A 104 3.11 6.23 9.79
N TRP A 105 4.29 6.12 9.17
CA TRP A 105 4.57 5.23 8.03
C TRP A 105 4.16 3.76 8.25
N ASN A 106 4.30 3.28 9.48
CA ASN A 106 4.00 1.92 9.91
C ASN A 106 2.56 1.75 10.41
N THR A 107 1.76 2.82 10.43
CA THR A 107 0.36 2.77 10.84
C THR A 107 -0.49 2.55 9.60
N ALA A 108 -1.15 1.39 9.53
CA ALA A 108 -2.02 1.06 8.41
C ALA A 108 -3.18 2.06 8.30
N GLN A 109 -3.36 2.63 7.11
CA GLN A 109 -4.49 3.52 6.79
C GLN A 109 -5.52 2.75 5.97
N THR A 110 -6.78 2.76 6.43
CA THR A 110 -7.88 2.01 5.81
C THR A 110 -8.68 2.87 4.85
N VAL A 111 -8.99 2.31 3.69
CA VAL A 111 -9.83 2.91 2.66
C VAL A 111 -11.06 2.03 2.49
N THR A 112 -12.23 2.64 2.57
CA THR A 112 -13.50 1.97 2.30
C THR A 112 -13.91 2.26 0.86
N VAL A 113 -14.32 1.21 0.16
CA VAL A 113 -14.94 1.23 -1.16
C VAL A 113 -16.43 0.95 -0.96
N THR A 114 -17.28 1.81 -1.54
CA THR A 114 -18.74 1.65 -1.51
C THR A 114 -19.23 1.45 -2.93
N GLY A 115 -19.87 0.31 -3.22
CA GLY A 115 -20.50 0.07 -4.52
C GLY A 115 -21.53 1.15 -4.83
N GLN A 116 -21.60 1.57 -6.09
CA GLN A 116 -22.62 2.49 -6.56
C GLN A 116 -23.75 1.69 -7.23
N ASP A 117 -24.99 2.08 -6.94
CA ASP A 117 -26.17 1.57 -7.63
C ASP A 117 -26.27 2.34 -8.94
N ASP A 118 -26.31 1.65 -10.07
CA ASP A 118 -26.71 2.24 -11.33
C ASP A 118 -28.02 1.60 -11.83
N LEU A 119 -28.67 2.25 -12.80
CA LEU A 119 -30.00 1.82 -13.26
C LEU A 119 -29.94 0.68 -14.29
N VAL A 120 -28.75 0.11 -14.55
CA VAL A 120 -28.51 -0.91 -15.56
C VAL A 120 -28.18 -2.23 -14.86
N ASP A 121 -28.95 -3.27 -15.13
CA ASP A 121 -28.58 -4.64 -14.74
C ASP A 121 -27.54 -5.15 -15.74
N ASP A 122 -26.25 -5.03 -15.41
CA ASP A 122 -25.13 -5.48 -16.24
C ASP A 122 -24.38 -6.72 -15.66
N GLY A 123 -24.77 -7.17 -14.47
CA GLY A 123 -24.28 -8.40 -13.84
C GLY A 123 -23.05 -8.20 -12.95
N ASP A 124 -22.30 -9.27 -12.66
CA ASP A 124 -21.08 -9.14 -11.84
C ASP A 124 -19.97 -8.43 -12.65
N VAL A 125 -19.66 -7.17 -12.34
CA VAL A 125 -18.62 -6.37 -13.00
C VAL A 125 -17.31 -6.39 -12.21
N SER A 126 -16.19 -6.71 -12.89
CA SER A 126 -14.85 -6.58 -12.30
C SER A 126 -14.24 -5.21 -12.57
N TYR A 127 -13.75 -4.52 -11.55
CA TYR A 127 -13.02 -3.25 -11.68
C TYR A 127 -11.76 -3.25 -10.81
N SER A 128 -10.88 -2.26 -10.98
CA SER A 128 -9.63 -2.17 -10.23
C SER A 128 -9.41 -0.80 -9.63
N ILE A 129 -8.83 -0.74 -8.44
CA ILE A 129 -8.25 0.48 -7.88
C ILE A 129 -6.75 0.49 -8.19
N ALA A 130 -6.28 1.51 -8.89
CA ALA A 130 -4.87 1.76 -9.07
C ALA A 130 -4.33 2.59 -7.90
N THR A 131 -3.16 2.21 -7.40
CA THR A 131 -2.39 2.96 -6.41
C THR A 131 -1.10 3.46 -7.05
N SER A 132 -0.80 4.74 -6.90
CA SER A 132 0.46 5.33 -7.35
C SER A 132 1.13 6.12 -6.23
N LEU A 133 2.45 6.00 -6.13
CA LEU A 133 3.24 6.73 -5.15
C LEU A 133 3.87 7.95 -5.78
N SER A 134 3.62 9.12 -5.20
CA SER A 134 4.44 10.30 -5.44
C SER A 134 5.32 10.52 -4.23
N SER A 135 6.59 10.15 -4.36
CA SER A 135 7.68 10.63 -3.52
C SER A 135 8.71 11.29 -4.43
N HIS A 136 9.67 12.04 -3.90
CA HIS A 136 10.68 12.76 -4.71
C HIS A 136 11.60 11.85 -5.57
N ARG A 137 11.33 10.54 -5.70
CA ARG A 137 11.99 9.52 -6.56
C ARG A 137 10.92 8.50 -7.10
N PRO A 138 11.17 7.76 -8.20
CA PRO A 138 10.15 7.38 -9.19
C PRO A 138 9.04 6.47 -8.66
N THR A 139 7.87 6.60 -9.29
CA THR A 139 6.58 6.01 -8.96
C THR A 139 6.60 4.47 -8.93
N TYR A 140 6.24 3.87 -7.80
CA TYR A 140 5.77 2.48 -7.78
C TYR A 140 4.25 2.48 -7.99
N ALA A 141 3.76 1.71 -8.96
CA ALA A 141 2.34 1.50 -9.21
C ALA A 141 1.96 0.06 -8.82
N ARG A 142 0.89 -0.09 -8.04
CA ARG A 142 0.26 -1.39 -7.72
C ARG A 142 -1.25 -1.30 -7.97
N SER A 143 -1.88 -2.37 -8.42
CA SER A 143 -3.33 -2.44 -8.69
C SER A 143 -4.03 -3.42 -7.75
N ILE A 144 -5.18 -3.03 -7.20
CA ILE A 144 -6.12 -3.84 -6.42
C ILE A 144 -7.25 -4.27 -7.34
N ARG A 145 -7.69 -5.53 -7.29
CA ARG A 145 -8.83 -6.02 -8.06
C ARG A 145 -10.09 -6.05 -7.18
N LEU A 146 -11.22 -5.64 -7.75
CA LEU A 146 -12.53 -5.70 -7.14
C LEU A 146 -13.53 -6.39 -8.07
N MET A 147 -14.58 -6.92 -7.45
CA MET A 147 -15.78 -7.41 -8.12
C MET A 147 -17.00 -6.73 -7.51
N SER A 148 -17.83 -6.08 -8.32
CA SER A 148 -19.20 -5.73 -7.94
C SER A 148 -20.10 -6.95 -8.17
N ARG A 149 -21.06 -7.18 -7.28
CA ARG A 149 -22.12 -8.18 -7.46
C ARG A 149 -23.48 -7.51 -7.57
N SER A 150 -24.22 -7.81 -8.63
CA SER A 150 -25.60 -7.34 -8.79
C SER A 150 -26.57 -8.13 -7.89
N GLN A 151 -27.46 -7.43 -7.18
CA GLN A 151 -28.46 -8.04 -6.30
C GLN A 151 -29.92 -7.71 -6.67
N TYR A 152 -30.21 -7.29 -7.91
CA TYR A 152 -31.56 -6.83 -8.29
C TYR A 152 -32.69 -7.87 -8.13
N ARG A 153 -32.39 -9.18 -8.01
CA ARG A 153 -33.42 -10.22 -7.85
C ARG A 153 -33.99 -10.37 -6.44
N GLN A 154 -34.58 -9.35 -5.81
CA GLN A 154 -35.57 -9.56 -4.74
C GLN A 154 -36.66 -8.48 -4.59
N ARG A 155 -36.99 -7.67 -5.63
CA ARG A 155 -38.09 -6.69 -5.51
C ARG A 155 -39.21 -6.72 -6.56
N HIS A 156 -39.23 -7.66 -7.49
CA HIS A 156 -40.35 -7.76 -8.46
C HIS A 156 -40.90 -9.19 -8.58
N SER A 157 -41.39 -9.73 -7.47
CA SER A 157 -42.34 -10.85 -7.51
C SER A 157 -43.59 -10.50 -6.72
N ARG A 158 -44.36 -9.53 -7.25
CA ARG A 158 -45.82 -9.54 -7.16
C ARG A 158 -46.36 -9.17 -8.53
N HIS A 159 -46.68 -10.25 -9.24
CA HIS A 159 -47.56 -10.36 -10.39
C HIS A 159 -48.65 -9.27 -10.38
N PHE A 160 -48.56 -8.31 -11.29
CA PHE A 160 -49.69 -7.47 -11.68
C PHE A 160 -50.56 -8.33 -12.60
N ASP A 161 -51.61 -8.95 -12.04
CA ASP A 161 -52.67 -9.55 -12.86
C ASP A 161 -53.37 -8.43 -13.65
N ARG A 162 -53.25 -8.47 -14.98
CA ARG A 162 -53.98 -7.59 -15.91
C ARG A 162 -55.48 -7.95 -15.87
N PRO A 163 -56.40 -6.98 -15.95
CA PRO A 163 -57.81 -7.27 -16.11
C PRO A 163 -58.08 -7.87 -17.49
N ALA A 164 -58.86 -8.94 -17.53
CA ALA A 164 -59.39 -9.51 -18.76
C ALA A 164 -60.46 -8.57 -19.34
N GLN A 165 -60.26 -8.11 -20.56
CA GLN A 165 -61.34 -7.56 -21.38
C GLN A 165 -61.14 -8.02 -22.83
N LEU A 166 -62.06 -8.88 -23.29
CA LEU A 166 -62.35 -9.12 -24.69
C LEU A 166 -63.89 -9.23 -24.79
N ASP A 167 -64.48 -8.18 -25.34
CA ASP A 167 -65.84 -8.14 -25.88
C ASP A 167 -65.86 -8.70 -27.32
N HIS A 168 -67.08 -9.03 -27.77
CA HIS A 168 -67.59 -9.41 -29.11
C HIS A 168 -67.60 -10.91 -29.45
N ASP A 169 -68.72 -11.53 -29.88
CA ASP A 169 -70.00 -11.05 -30.45
C ASP A 169 -71.23 -11.77 -29.85
#